data_AF-A4FL88-F1
#
_entry.id   AF-A4FL88-F1
#
_cell.length_a   1.000
_cell.length_b   1.000
_cell.length_c   1.000
_cell.angle_alpha   90.00
_cell.angle_beta   90.00
_cell.angle_gamma   90.00
#
_symmetry.space_group_name_H-M   'P 1'
#
loop_
_entity.id
_entity.type
_entity.pdbx_description
1 polymer ?
#
loop_
_entity_poly.entity_id
_entity_poly.type
_entity_poly.pdbx_seq_one_letter_code
_entity_poly.pdbx_strand_id
1 'polypeptide(L)'
;MDPEEFLAELRELVRDEAPKVFALCEEVGDRDDGYVRYWGMAFDDSTRIVSPFGEMTGSFQSPERAHVLLSREQPLHLVWA
;
A
#
# COMPACT_ATOMS: atom_id res chain seq x y z
N MET A 1 -13.25 -30.75 -12.99
CA MET A 1 -12.87 -29.36 -13.24
C MET A 1 -11.77 -29.36 -14.27
N ASP A 2 -11.99 -28.68 -15.38
CA ASP A 2 -10.93 -28.47 -16.37
C ASP A 2 -10.00 -27.32 -15.93
N PRO A 3 -8.80 -27.17 -16.51
CA PRO A 3 -7.86 -26.13 -16.12
C PRO A 3 -8.35 -24.68 -16.32
N GLU A 4 -9.25 -24.42 -17.27
CA GLU A 4 -9.77 -23.08 -17.53
C GLU A 4 -10.82 -22.69 -16.49
N GLU A 5 -11.70 -23.64 -16.13
CA GLU A 5 -12.68 -23.52 -15.05
C GLU A 5 -11.97 -23.22 -13.72
N PHE A 6 -10.91 -23.97 -13.39
CA PHE A 6 -10.11 -23.73 -12.18
C PHE A 6 -9.48 -22.33 -12.18
N LEU A 7 -8.94 -21.89 -13.33
CA LEU A 7 -8.33 -20.57 -13.43
C LEU A 7 -9.37 -19.43 -13.31
N ALA A 8 -10.61 -19.67 -13.72
CA ALA A 8 -11.71 -18.72 -13.52
C ALA A 8 -12.04 -18.58 -12.03
N GLU A 9 -12.15 -19.68 -11.29
CA GLU A 9 -12.38 -19.65 -9.84
C GLU A 9 -11.25 -18.90 -9.10
N LEU A 10 -9.98 -19.14 -9.48
CA LEU A 10 -8.85 -18.41 -8.90
C LEU A 10 -8.89 -16.90 -9.16
N ARG A 11 -9.41 -16.46 -10.32
CA ARG A 11 -9.55 -15.03 -10.63
C ARG A 11 -10.64 -14.36 -9.81
N GLU A 12 -11.72 -15.08 -9.51
CA GLU A 12 -12.77 -14.60 -8.60
C GLU A 12 -12.21 -14.49 -7.18
N LEU A 13 -11.51 -15.53 -6.70
CA LEU A 13 -10.86 -15.52 -5.41
C LEU A 13 -9.88 -14.33 -5.24
N VAL A 14 -9.01 -14.09 -6.22
CA VAL A 14 -8.07 -12.96 -6.18
C VAL A 14 -8.78 -11.61 -6.15
N ARG A 15 -9.93 -11.48 -6.81
CA ARG A 15 -10.71 -10.23 -6.83
C ARG A 15 -11.38 -9.98 -5.47
N ASP A 16 -11.91 -11.03 -4.86
CA ASP A 16 -12.61 -10.94 -3.57
C ASP A 16 -11.63 -10.69 -2.42
N GLU A 17 -10.43 -11.28 -2.49
CA GLU A 17 -9.37 -11.16 -1.49
C GLU A 17 -8.36 -10.03 -1.78
N ALA A 18 -8.61 -9.21 -2.81
CA ALA A 18 -7.67 -8.17 -3.22
C ALA A 18 -7.49 -7.12 -2.11
N PRO A 19 -6.26 -6.87 -1.64
CA PRO A 19 -6.04 -5.80 -0.68
C PRO A 19 -6.30 -4.45 -1.33
N LYS A 20 -6.73 -3.47 -0.52
CA LYS A 20 -6.82 -2.08 -0.99
C LYS A 20 -5.41 -1.51 -1.12
N VAL A 21 -5.14 -0.87 -2.25
CA VAL A 21 -3.82 -0.27 -2.53
C VAL A 21 -3.83 1.21 -2.14
N PHE A 22 -2.75 1.66 -1.51
CA PHE A 22 -2.54 3.06 -1.16
C PHE A 22 -1.07 3.46 -1.35
N ALA A 23 -0.80 4.75 -1.25
CA ALA A 23 0.52 5.33 -1.22
C ALA A 23 0.69 6.24 0.00
N LEU A 24 1.92 6.31 0.52
CA LEU A 24 2.37 7.41 1.36
C LEU A 24 3.20 8.35 0.47
N CYS A 25 2.65 9.52 0.21
CA CYS A 25 3.27 10.53 -0.63
C CYS A 25 4.01 11.54 0.23
N GLU A 26 5.29 11.76 -0.04
CA GLU A 26 6.07 12.81 0.60
C GLU A 26 5.81 14.15 -0.08
N GLU A 27 5.53 15.17 0.71
CA GLU A 27 5.43 16.55 0.26
C GLU A 27 6.82 17.19 0.21
N VAL A 28 7.13 17.87 -0.90
CA VAL A 28 8.42 18.52 -1.13
C VAL A 28 8.22 20.01 -1.38
N GLY A 29 9.05 20.85 -0.75
CA GLY A 29 8.92 22.30 -0.81
C GLY A 29 7.76 22.82 0.04
N ASP A 30 7.22 24.01 -0.27
CA ASP A 30 5.98 24.51 0.34
C ASP A 30 4.78 24.03 -0.48
N ARG A 31 4.59 22.70 -0.54
CA ARG A 31 3.56 22.02 -1.36
C ARG A 31 3.71 22.19 -2.87
N ASP A 32 4.94 22.40 -3.34
CA ASP A 32 5.22 22.60 -4.76
C ASP A 32 5.24 21.27 -5.53
N ASP A 33 5.61 20.17 -4.88
CA ASP A 33 5.69 18.84 -5.49
C ASP A 33 5.43 17.71 -4.47
N GLY A 34 5.25 16.50 -4.96
CA GLY A 34 5.19 15.31 -4.13
C GLY A 34 5.46 14.02 -4.90
N TYR A 35 6.02 13.04 -4.22
CA TYR A 35 6.32 11.73 -4.82
C TYR A 35 5.91 10.58 -3.91
N VAL A 36 5.64 9.43 -4.52
CA VAL A 36 5.32 8.22 -3.77
C VAL A 36 6.58 7.73 -3.05
N ARG A 37 6.62 7.92 -1.73
CA ARG A 37 7.70 7.44 -0.88
C ARG A 37 7.52 5.96 -0.56
N TYR A 38 6.28 5.52 -0.36
CA TYR A 38 5.92 4.12 -0.13
C TYR A 38 4.64 3.75 -0.86
N TRP A 39 4.63 2.55 -1.44
CA TRP A 39 3.39 1.86 -1.82
C TRP A 39 2.95 0.95 -0.69
N GLY A 40 1.63 0.78 -0.53
CA GLY A 40 1.03 -0.01 0.51
C GLY A 40 -0.13 -0.88 0.04
N MET A 41 -0.26 -2.05 0.66
CA MET A 41 -1.41 -2.94 0.55
C MET A 41 -2.04 -3.10 1.93
N ALA A 42 -3.32 -2.76 2.03
CA ALA A 42 -4.12 -2.92 3.23
C ALA A 42 -4.96 -4.21 3.12
N PHE A 43 -4.65 -5.15 3.99
CA PHE A 43 -5.45 -6.35 4.26
C PHE A 43 -6.38 -6.05 5.44
N ASP A 44 -7.32 -6.95 5.72
CA ASP A 44 -8.30 -6.75 6.78
C ASP A 44 -7.68 -6.62 8.18
N ASP A 45 -6.56 -7.29 8.43
CA ASP A 45 -5.90 -7.35 9.75
C ASP A 45 -4.52 -6.68 9.79
N SER A 46 -4.00 -6.26 8.64
CA SER A 46 -2.62 -5.86 8.51
C SER A 46 -2.36 -5.00 7.29
N THR A 47 -1.19 -4.37 7.27
CA THR A 47 -0.76 -3.52 6.17
C THR A 47 0.70 -3.79 5.87
N ARG A 48 1.01 -3.95 4.58
CA ARG A 48 2.39 -4.08 4.10
C ARG A 48 2.75 -2.87 3.26
N ILE A 49 3.96 -2.36 3.44
CA ILE A 49 4.49 -1.27 2.63
C ILE A 49 5.84 -1.62 2.03
N VAL A 50 6.16 -0.96 0.92
CA VAL A 50 7.44 -1.06 0.21
C VAL A 50 7.86 0.32 -0.31
N SER A 51 9.13 0.68 -0.10
CA SER A 51 9.75 1.80 -0.81
C SER A 51 10.08 1.37 -2.23
N PRO A 52 9.64 2.12 -3.27
CA PRO A 52 10.01 1.84 -4.65
C PRO A 52 11.53 2.01 -4.89
N PHE A 53 12.23 2.70 -3.99
CA PHE A 53 13.68 2.90 -4.06
C PHE A 53 14.49 1.81 -3.33
N GLY A 54 13.82 0.77 -2.82
CA GLY A 54 14.46 -0.40 -2.20
C GLY A 54 15.00 -0.18 -0.78
N GLU A 55 14.75 0.98 -0.19
CA GLU A 55 15.32 1.35 1.12
C GLU A 55 14.65 0.63 2.29
N MET A 56 13.36 0.29 2.16
CA MET A 56 12.59 -0.27 3.27
C MET A 56 11.35 -1.05 2.81
N THR A 57 11.05 -2.13 3.52
CA THR A 57 9.72 -2.77 3.57
C THR A 57 9.27 -2.86 5.02
N GLY A 58 7.96 -2.93 5.26
CA GLY A 58 7.43 -2.94 6.62
C GLY A 58 6.05 -3.58 6.74
N SER A 59 5.72 -4.00 7.96
CA SER A 59 4.40 -4.50 8.33
C SER A 59 3.82 -3.67 9.47
N PHE A 60 2.56 -3.30 9.35
CA PHE A 60 1.83 -2.47 10.30
C PHE A 60 0.44 -3.05 10.55
N GLN A 61 -0.21 -2.58 11.61
CA GLN A 61 -1.58 -2.98 11.95
C GLN A 61 -2.62 -2.32 11.03
N SER A 62 -2.34 -1.13 10.52
CA SER A 62 -3.22 -0.43 9.58
C SER A 62 -2.44 0.63 8.77
N PRO A 63 -3.02 1.15 7.67
CA PRO A 63 -2.42 2.23 6.88
C PRO A 63 -2.23 3.51 7.71
N GLU A 64 -3.19 3.85 8.58
CA GLU A 64 -3.12 5.02 9.46
C GLU A 64 -1.99 4.86 10.48
N ARG A 65 -1.78 3.64 11.00
CA ARG A 65 -0.68 3.39 11.93
C ARG A 65 0.67 3.53 11.24
N ALA A 66 0.80 3.04 10.00
CA ALA A 66 1.99 3.23 9.18
C ALA A 66 2.25 4.72 8.92
N HIS A 67 1.21 5.44 8.51
CA HIS A 67 1.26 6.89 8.26
C HIS A 67 1.73 7.67 9.49
N VAL A 68 1.12 7.46 10.66
CA VAL A 68 1.49 8.15 11.91
C VAL A 68 2.95 7.88 12.31
N LEU A 69 3.45 6.66 12.10
CA LEU A 69 4.83 6.31 12.47
C LEU A 69 5.85 6.88 11.50
N LEU A 70 5.59 6.78 10.20
CA LEU A 70 6.53 7.17 9.15
C LEU A 70 6.54 8.67 8.90
N SER A 71 5.43 9.36 9.19
CA SER A 71 5.36 10.83 9.08
C SER A 71 6.18 11.57 10.15
N ARG A 72 6.83 10.85 11.07
CA ARG A 72 7.69 11.45 12.10
C ARG A 72 8.97 12.05 11.52
N GLU A 73 9.48 11.45 10.45
CA GLU A 73 10.74 11.86 9.82
C GLU A 73 10.50 12.77 8.61
N GLN A 74 9.34 12.64 7.95
CA GLN A 74 9.01 13.31 6.70
C GLN A 74 7.51 13.69 6.68
N PRO A 75 7.11 14.78 6.02
CA PRO A 75 5.70 15.11 5.86
C PRO A 75 5.05 14.18 4.82
N LEU A 76 4.51 13.06 5.29
CA LEU A 76 3.82 12.08 4.43
C LEU A 76 2.30 12.29 4.45
N HIS A 77 1.65 11.97 3.33
CA HIS A 77 0.21 11.97 3.16
C HIS A 77 -0.26 10.57 2.75
N LEU A 78 -1.27 10.03 3.44
CA LEU A 78 -1.90 8.75 3.11
C LEU A 78 -2.95 8.95 2.01
N VAL A 79 -2.73 8.33 0.84
CA VAL A 79 -3.59 8.47 -0.35
C VAL A 79 -3.98 7.09 -0.90
N TRP A 80 -5.27 6.84 -1.10
CA TRP A 80 -5.77 5.59 -1.71
C TRP A 80 -5.72 5.65 -3.24
N ALA A 81 -5.42 4.52 -3.89
CA ALA A 81 -5.34 4.37 -5.34
C ALA A 81 -6.69 4.04 -6.00
#